data_AF-A0A520HJD7-F1
#
_entry.id   AF-A0A520HJD7-F1
#
_cell.length_a   1.000
_cell.length_b   1.000
_cell.length_c   1.000
_cell.angle_alpha   90.00
_cell.angle_beta   90.00
_cell.angle_gamma   90.00
#
_symmetry.space_group_name_H-M   'P 1'
#
loop_
_entity.id
_entity.type
_entity.pdbx_description
1 polymer ?
#
loop_
_entity_poly.entity_id
_entity_poly.type
_entity_poly.pdbx_seq_one_letter_code
_entity_poly.pdbx_strand_id
1 'polypeptide(L)'
;MAKVTTSILIATALLATAACSKKRPAVIPPAPSDTAPVDPNAGSNGAITPGSRADFERSVTSNTVNFALDSYDIDGRARTILDSQAAWLAKYPNVTVSLEGHCDERGTREYNLALGDRRANSAKNYLAARGVAQC
;
A
#
# COMPACT_ATOMS: atom_id res chain seq x y z
N MET A 1 -28.10 64.19 31.20
CA MET A 1 -27.41 65.36 30.61
C MET A 1 -26.25 64.79 29.79
N ALA A 2 -26.42 64.48 28.50
CA ALA A 2 -26.17 65.36 27.33
C ALA A 2 -24.77 66.00 27.40
N LYS A 3 -23.85 65.93 26.42
CA LYS A 3 -23.86 65.52 25.00
C LYS A 3 -22.40 65.73 24.46
N VAL A 4 -22.12 65.31 23.20
CA VAL A 4 -21.16 65.95 22.24
C VAL A 4 -19.66 65.57 22.38
N THR A 5 -19.07 64.66 21.58
CA THR A 5 -18.65 64.65 20.14
C THR A 5 -17.20 65.13 19.89
N THR A 6 -16.58 64.53 18.84
CA THR A 6 -15.47 65.08 17.97
C THR A 6 -14.07 65.15 18.63
N SER A 7 -12.92 64.82 18.03
CA SER A 7 -12.54 64.29 16.72
C SER A 7 -10.99 64.18 16.63
N ILE A 8 -10.48 63.14 15.94
CA ILE A 8 -9.26 63.10 15.10
C ILE A 8 -7.87 63.14 15.80
N LEU A 9 -7.04 62.08 15.61
CA LEU A 9 -5.74 62.11 14.90
C LEU A 9 -4.91 60.79 15.10
N ILE A 10 -4.84 60.01 14.02
CA ILE A 10 -3.64 59.35 13.44
C ILE A 10 -2.75 58.47 14.35
N ALA A 11 -2.81 57.15 14.12
CA ALA A 11 -1.60 56.31 14.02
C ALA A 11 -1.89 55.04 13.20
N THR A 12 -1.37 55.06 11.98
CA THR A 12 -1.33 53.98 11.00
C THR A 12 -0.52 52.78 11.48
N ALA A 13 -1.09 51.58 11.34
CA ALA A 13 -0.31 50.35 11.20
C ALA A 13 -1.05 49.41 10.23
N LEU A 14 -0.70 49.53 8.95
CA LEU A 14 -1.06 48.55 7.92
C LEU A 14 -0.28 47.25 8.20
N LEU A 15 -1.00 46.16 8.49
CA LEU A 15 -0.46 44.80 8.30
C LEU A 15 -1.18 44.18 7.11
N ALA A 16 -0.53 44.26 5.95
CA ALA A 16 -0.95 43.66 4.71
C ALA A 16 -0.69 42.15 4.74
N THR A 17 -1.72 41.33 4.98
CA THR A 17 -1.66 39.91 4.63
C THR A 17 -2.00 39.79 3.15
N ALA A 18 -0.96 39.68 2.32
CA ALA A 18 -1.08 39.40 0.90
C ALA A 18 -1.78 38.04 0.68
N ALA A 19 -3.03 38.08 0.22
CA ALA A 19 -3.72 36.93 -0.31
C ALA A 19 -3.17 36.62 -1.71
N CYS A 20 -2.32 35.61 -1.84
CA CYS A 20 -1.93 35.08 -3.13
C CYS A 20 -3.09 34.26 -3.73
N SER A 21 -4.05 34.94 -4.35
CA SER A 21 -4.95 34.32 -5.33
C SER A 21 -4.14 33.98 -6.59
N LYS A 22 -3.59 32.76 -6.64
CA LYS A 22 -2.95 32.24 -7.83
C LYS A 22 -4.02 31.97 -8.89
N LYS A 23 -4.17 32.92 -9.84
CA LYS A 23 -4.99 32.73 -11.05
C LYS A 23 -4.47 31.49 -11.79
N ARG A 24 -5.33 30.48 -11.96
CA ARG A 24 -5.02 29.22 -12.64
C ARG A 24 -4.74 29.53 -14.13
N PRO A 25 -3.56 29.22 -14.69
CA PRO A 25 -3.33 29.39 -16.12
C PRO A 25 -4.28 28.48 -16.91
N ALA A 26 -5.02 29.04 -17.87
CA ALA A 26 -5.93 28.32 -18.76
C ALA A 26 -5.18 27.73 -19.96
N VAL A 27 -4.11 26.99 -19.69
CA VAL A 27 -3.49 26.10 -20.67
C VAL A 27 -3.47 24.73 -20.03
N ILE A 28 -4.44 23.91 -20.43
CA ILE A 28 -4.47 22.50 -20.09
C ILE A 28 -3.27 21.91 -20.85
N PRO A 29 -2.22 21.40 -20.17
CA PRO A 29 -1.22 20.59 -20.86
C PRO A 29 -1.94 19.46 -21.61
N PRO A 30 -1.49 19.05 -22.81
CA PRO A 30 -2.11 17.94 -23.51
C PRO A 30 -2.28 16.78 -22.53
N ALA A 31 -3.47 16.18 -22.53
CA ALA A 31 -3.80 15.07 -21.64
C ALA A 31 -2.61 14.09 -21.63
N PRO A 32 -2.13 13.66 -20.45
CA PRO A 32 -1.15 12.58 -20.41
C PRO A 32 -1.72 11.48 -21.28
N SER A 33 -1.02 11.13 -22.35
CA SER A 33 -1.40 10.00 -23.18
C SER A 33 -1.61 8.84 -22.23
N ASP A 34 -2.75 8.15 -22.39
CA ASP A 34 -3.06 6.91 -21.69
C ASP A 34 -1.93 5.92 -21.98
N THR A 35 -0.84 6.02 -21.21
CA THR A 35 -0.07 4.85 -20.84
C THR A 35 -0.99 4.18 -19.84
N ALA A 36 -1.93 3.42 -20.40
CA ALA A 36 -2.52 2.30 -19.69
C ALA A 36 -1.38 1.63 -18.89
N PRO A 37 -1.62 1.19 -17.65
CA PRO A 37 -0.66 0.32 -16.98
C PRO A 37 -0.29 -0.73 -18.01
N VAL A 38 1.00 -0.77 -18.39
CA VAL A 38 1.49 -1.83 -19.25
C VAL A 38 1.26 -3.07 -18.41
N ASP A 39 0.17 -3.77 -18.67
CA ASP A 39 -0.04 -5.10 -18.14
C ASP A 39 1.22 -5.86 -18.57
N PRO A 40 2.08 -6.31 -17.65
CA PRO A 40 3.26 -7.09 -18.02
C PRO A 40 2.85 -8.40 -18.72
N ASN A 41 1.56 -8.70 -18.79
CA ASN A 41 0.96 -9.84 -19.45
C ASN A 41 0.32 -9.53 -20.83
N ALA A 42 0.41 -8.30 -21.34
CA ALA A 42 -0.02 -7.97 -22.69
C ALA A 42 1.00 -8.49 -23.73
N GLY A 43 1.01 -9.81 -23.91
CA GLY A 43 1.77 -10.50 -24.95
C GLY A 43 2.83 -11.45 -24.40
N SER A 44 2.42 -12.65 -24.00
CA SER A 44 3.35 -13.79 -23.96
C SER A 44 2.74 -14.98 -24.66
N ASN A 45 3.41 -15.40 -25.73
CA ASN A 45 3.18 -16.66 -26.44
C ASN A 45 3.48 -17.83 -25.48
N GLY A 46 2.61 -18.12 -24.51
CA GLY A 46 2.63 -19.30 -23.64
C GLY A 46 3.88 -19.52 -22.76
N ALA A 47 4.95 -18.76 -22.94
CA ALA A 47 6.20 -18.90 -22.20
C ALA A 47 6.13 -18.08 -20.92
N ILE A 48 6.29 -18.75 -19.79
CA ILE A 48 6.31 -18.13 -18.47
C ILE A 48 7.72 -17.60 -18.21
N THR A 49 7.82 -16.30 -17.97
CA THR A 49 9.10 -15.64 -17.66
C THR A 49 9.55 -16.01 -16.25
N PRO A 50 10.77 -16.56 -16.05
CA PRO A 50 11.32 -16.85 -14.72
C PRO A 50 11.30 -15.62 -13.81
N GLY A 51 10.89 -15.77 -12.55
CA GLY A 51 10.81 -14.67 -11.59
C GLY A 51 9.59 -13.76 -11.76
N SER A 52 8.74 -14.02 -12.75
CA SER A 52 7.46 -13.31 -12.91
C SER A 52 6.40 -13.82 -11.91
N ARG A 53 5.30 -13.07 -11.77
CA ARG A 53 4.13 -13.51 -11.00
C ARG A 53 3.59 -14.86 -11.49
N ALA A 54 3.52 -15.08 -12.80
CA ALA A 54 3.04 -16.34 -13.37
C ALA A 54 3.98 -17.52 -13.05
N ASP A 55 5.28 -17.27 -12.98
CA ASP A 55 6.26 -18.26 -12.52
C ASP A 55 6.07 -18.60 -11.04
N PHE A 56 5.86 -17.59 -10.19
CA PHE A 56 5.56 -17.77 -8.77
C PHE A 56 4.32 -18.65 -8.58
N GLU A 57 3.18 -18.26 -9.15
CA GLU A 57 1.89 -18.95 -8.98
C GLU A 57 1.92 -20.41 -9.44
N ARG A 58 2.75 -20.75 -10.43
CA ARG A 58 2.95 -22.13 -10.88
C ARG A 58 3.91 -22.92 -10.00
N SER A 59 4.90 -22.25 -9.42
CA SER A 59 6.01 -22.90 -8.73
C SER A 59 5.77 -23.16 -7.25
N VAL A 60 4.92 -22.34 -6.60
CA VAL A 60 4.64 -22.46 -5.16
C VAL A 60 3.40 -23.32 -4.91
N THR A 61 3.28 -23.85 -3.69
CA THR A 61 2.10 -24.65 -3.30
C THR A 61 0.81 -23.82 -3.34
N SER A 62 0.89 -22.56 -2.96
CA SER A 62 -0.21 -21.60 -2.96
C SER A 62 0.37 -20.18 -2.84
N ASN A 63 -0.31 -19.19 -3.41
CA ASN A 63 -0.02 -17.77 -3.14
C ASN A 63 -0.78 -17.23 -1.90
N THR A 64 -1.68 -18.02 -1.32
CA THR A 64 -2.53 -17.63 -0.19
C THR A 64 -2.27 -18.52 1.02
N VAL A 65 -2.15 -17.91 2.21
CA VAL A 65 -2.06 -18.59 3.51
C VAL A 65 -3.33 -18.33 4.30
N ASN A 66 -3.97 -19.40 4.77
CA ASN A 66 -5.20 -19.31 5.57
C ASN A 66 -4.90 -19.44 7.06
N PHE A 67 -5.73 -18.81 7.89
CA PHE A 67 -5.63 -18.82 9.34
C PHE A 67 -6.89 -19.39 9.98
N ALA A 68 -6.76 -19.91 11.20
CA ALA A 68 -7.91 -20.26 12.02
C ALA A 68 -8.71 -19.02 12.42
N LEU A 69 -9.95 -19.24 12.89
CA LEU A 69 -10.79 -18.19 13.43
C LEU A 69 -10.04 -17.45 14.54
N ASP A 70 -10.06 -16.12 14.46
CA ASP A 70 -9.45 -15.22 15.45
C ASP A 70 -7.96 -15.46 15.73
N SER A 71 -7.24 -16.05 14.77
CA SER A 71 -5.82 -16.38 14.91
C SER A 71 -4.96 -15.73 13.83
N TYR A 72 -3.69 -15.55 14.17
CA TYR A 72 -2.58 -15.16 13.29
C TYR A 72 -1.41 -16.15 13.40
N ASP A 73 -1.66 -17.34 13.96
CA ASP A 73 -0.64 -18.38 14.13
C ASP A 73 -0.38 -19.12 12.82
N ILE A 74 0.89 -19.44 12.57
CA ILE A 74 1.31 -20.19 11.39
C ILE A 74 1.23 -21.69 11.71
N ASP A 75 0.14 -22.32 11.30
CA ASP A 75 -0.07 -23.76 11.46
C ASP A 75 0.85 -24.60 10.53
N GLY A 76 0.75 -25.93 10.59
CA GLY A 76 1.55 -26.82 9.74
C GLY A 76 1.33 -26.61 8.24
N ARG A 77 0.10 -26.30 7.81
CA ARG A 77 -0.23 -26.10 6.40
C ARG A 77 0.31 -24.76 5.90
N ALA A 78 0.16 -23.72 6.71
CA ALA A 78 0.71 -22.40 6.46
C ALA A 78 2.24 -22.45 6.35
N ARG A 79 2.92 -23.21 7.21
CA ARG A 79 4.37 -23.46 7.11
C ARG A 79 4.76 -24.07 5.76
N THR A 80 4.09 -25.13 5.33
CA THR A 80 4.37 -25.76 4.02
C THR A 80 4.25 -24.76 2.87
N ILE A 81 3.21 -23.92 2.89
CA ILE A 81 3.01 -22.89 1.86
C ILE A 81 4.13 -21.86 1.92
N LEU A 82 4.40 -21.29 3.10
CA LEU A 82 5.44 -20.26 3.28
C LEU A 82 6.84 -20.78 2.98
N ASP A 83 7.14 -22.04 3.30
CA ASP A 83 8.42 -22.68 2.95
C ASP A 83 8.57 -22.79 1.42
N SER A 84 7.49 -23.13 0.70
CA SER A 84 7.52 -23.15 -0.78
C SER A 84 7.72 -21.75 -1.38
N GLN A 85 7.11 -20.72 -0.78
CA GLN A 85 7.28 -19.32 -1.19
C GLN A 85 8.69 -18.82 -0.90
N ALA A 86 9.23 -19.11 0.29
CA ALA A 86 10.60 -18.76 0.67
C ALA A 86 11.63 -19.41 -0.28
N ALA A 87 11.43 -20.68 -0.65
CA ALA A 87 12.29 -21.37 -1.59
C ALA A 87 12.27 -20.72 -2.99
N TRP A 88 11.12 -20.22 -3.44
CA TRP A 88 11.04 -19.48 -4.70
C TRP A 88 11.70 -18.09 -4.60
N LEU A 89 11.44 -17.35 -3.53
CA LEU A 89 12.03 -16.03 -3.29
C LEU A 89 13.56 -16.09 -3.16
N ALA A 90 14.10 -17.17 -2.60
CA ALA A 90 15.53 -17.42 -2.56
C ALA A 90 16.17 -17.60 -3.95
N LYS A 91 15.42 -18.09 -4.95
CA LYS A 91 15.89 -18.21 -6.35
C LYS A 91 15.90 -16.87 -7.08
N TYR A 92 15.04 -15.93 -6.68
CA TYR A 92 14.87 -14.63 -7.33
C TYR A 92 15.02 -13.50 -6.31
N PRO A 93 16.25 -13.25 -5.81
CA PRO A 93 16.49 -12.29 -4.72
C PRO A 93 16.21 -10.83 -5.09
N ASN A 94 16.04 -10.54 -6.39
CA ASN A 94 15.67 -9.24 -6.92
C ASN A 94 14.15 -9.01 -6.96
N VAL A 95 13.33 -10.01 -6.63
CA VAL A 95 11.87 -9.88 -6.58
C VAL A 95 11.46 -9.37 -5.20
N THR A 96 10.67 -8.31 -5.19
CA THR A 96 10.02 -7.79 -3.99
C THR A 96 8.55 -8.23 -3.99
N VAL A 97 8.06 -8.66 -2.83
CA VAL A 97 6.65 -9.06 -2.66
C VAL A 97 5.95 -8.15 -1.66
N SER A 98 4.62 -8.00 -1.83
CA SER A 98 3.73 -7.39 -0.85
C SER A 98 2.99 -8.49 -0.10
N LEU A 99 2.87 -8.34 1.22
CA LEU A 99 2.13 -9.26 2.09
C LEU A 99 0.87 -8.55 2.58
N GLU A 100 -0.29 -9.05 2.16
CA GLU A 100 -1.59 -8.48 2.48
C GLU A 100 -2.36 -9.41 3.43
N GLY A 101 -2.84 -8.83 4.54
CA GLY A 101 -3.60 -9.55 5.55
C GLY A 101 -5.10 -9.29 5.41
N HIS A 102 -5.88 -10.36 5.25
CA HIS A 102 -7.34 -10.27 5.12
C HIS A 102 -8.05 -10.97 6.28
N CYS A 103 -9.25 -10.48 6.56
CA CYS A 103 -10.19 -11.06 7.52
C CYS A 103 -11.56 -11.20 6.85
N ASP A 104 -12.39 -12.08 7.39
CA ASP A 104 -13.80 -12.14 6.99
C ASP A 104 -14.60 -10.98 7.58
N GLU A 105 -15.89 -10.90 7.25
CA GLU A 105 -16.76 -9.79 7.62
C GLU A 105 -17.20 -9.78 9.10
N ARG A 106 -16.84 -10.81 9.89
CA ARG A 106 -17.26 -10.91 11.29
C ARG A 106 -16.41 -9.99 12.17
N GLY A 107 -17.05 -9.28 13.09
CA GLY A 107 -16.38 -8.34 14.00
C GLY A 107 -16.36 -6.90 13.48
N THR A 108 -15.64 -6.02 14.18
CA THR A 108 -15.53 -4.61 13.78
C THR A 108 -14.48 -4.43 12.69
N ARG A 109 -14.62 -3.37 11.88
CA ARG A 109 -13.67 -3.04 10.83
C ARG A 109 -12.27 -2.80 11.40
N GLU A 110 -12.18 -2.07 12.50
CA GLU A 110 -10.94 -1.71 13.16
C GLU A 110 -10.24 -2.95 13.72
N TYR A 111 -11.01 -3.88 14.27
CA TYR A 111 -10.48 -5.16 14.74
C TYR A 111 -9.91 -5.99 13.58
N ASN A 112 -10.66 -6.10 12.49
CA ASN A 112 -10.25 -6.87 11.31
C ASN A 112 -9.05 -6.26 10.60
N LEU A 113 -8.92 -4.93 10.59
CA LEU A 113 -7.72 -4.25 10.10
C LEU A 113 -6.50 -4.63 10.94
N ALA A 114 -6.60 -4.52 12.26
CA ALA A 114 -5.50 -4.89 13.16
C ALA A 114 -5.17 -6.39 13.12
N LEU A 115 -6.16 -7.26 12.95
CA LEU A 115 -5.95 -8.70 12.80
C LEU A 115 -5.28 -9.04 11.45
N GLY A 116 -5.68 -8.37 10.37
CA GLY A 116 -5.02 -8.46 9.07
C GLY A 116 -3.55 -8.08 9.15
N ASP A 117 -3.25 -6.94 9.78
CA ASP A 117 -1.87 -6.49 9.99
C ASP A 117 -1.05 -7.52 10.79
N ARG A 118 -1.62 -8.13 11.83
CA ARG A 118 -0.95 -9.20 12.60
C ARG A 118 -0.67 -10.42 11.73
N ARG A 119 -1.59 -10.84 10.86
CA ARG A 119 -1.42 -11.97 9.94
C ARG A 119 -0.31 -11.72 8.91
N ALA A 120 -0.30 -10.54 8.29
CA ALA A 120 0.75 -10.14 7.36
C ALA A 120 2.12 -10.12 8.05
N ASN A 121 2.20 -9.55 9.26
CA ASN A 121 3.44 -9.53 10.04
C ASN A 121 3.90 -10.93 10.47
N SER A 122 2.98 -11.83 10.82
CA SER A 122 3.28 -13.23 11.15
C SER A 122 3.93 -13.95 9.97
N ALA A 123 3.36 -13.82 8.77
CA ALA A 123 3.93 -14.36 7.53
C ALA A 123 5.28 -13.73 7.19
N LYS A 124 5.40 -12.40 7.31
CA LYS A 124 6.64 -11.65 7.09
C LYS A 124 7.77 -12.15 7.99
N ASN A 125 7.51 -12.26 9.29
CA ASN A 125 8.49 -12.73 10.27
C ASN A 125 8.92 -14.18 9.98
N TYR A 126 7.98 -15.02 9.55
CA TYR A 126 8.28 -16.39 9.16
C TYR A 126 9.22 -16.43 7.93
N LEU A 127 8.90 -15.68 6.88
CA LEU A 127 9.73 -15.61 5.67
C LEU A 127 11.12 -15.00 5.96
N ALA A 128 11.18 -13.98 6.81
CA ALA A 128 12.45 -13.39 7.27
C ALA A 128 13.31 -14.42 8.01
N ALA A 129 12.71 -15.26 8.86
CA ALA A 129 13.41 -16.36 9.53
C ALA A 129 13.89 -17.46 8.56
N ARG A 130 13.38 -17.49 7.32
CA ARG A 130 13.87 -18.33 6.21
C ARG A 130 14.91 -17.64 5.32
N GLY A 131 15.31 -16.42 5.67
CA GLY A 131 16.33 -15.66 4.93
C GLY A 131 15.78 -14.80 3.78
N VAL A 132 14.46 -14.63 3.69
CA VAL A 132 13.85 -13.69 2.73
C VAL A 132 14.03 -12.27 3.24
N ALA A 133 14.83 -11.46 2.54
CA ALA A 133 15.14 -10.08 2.95
C ALA A 133 14.19 -9.02 2.34
N GLN A 134 13.46 -9.36 1.27
CA GLN A 134 12.70 -8.40 0.44
C GLN A 134 11.19 -8.69 0.52
N CYS A 135 10.53 -8.14 1.55
CA CYS A 135 9.10 -8.22 1.79
C CYS A 135 8.60 -7.07 2.68
#